data_AF-A0A535S2Y0-F1
#
_entry.id   AF-A0A535S2Y0-F1
#
_cell.length_a   1.000
_cell.length_b   1.000
_cell.length_c   1.000
_cell.angle_alpha   90.00
_cell.angle_beta   90.00
_cell.angle_gamma   90.00
#
_symmetry.space_group_name_H-M   'P 1'
#
loop_
_entity.id
_entity.type
_entity.pdbx_description
1 polymer ?
#
loop_
_entity_poly.entity_id
_entity_poly.type
_entity_poly.pdbx_seq_one_letter_code
_entity_poly.pdbx_strand_id
1 'polypeptide(L)'
;MRTSLALAGLLATACAQTRLAPASGNAFRLEEDERGLWRQAEEAEARFESGGLVYADAALEAYLDEVAHRIQPASVFAAIPFRIRVVRNPYLNAFTLPNGRIYLHTGMLARMDNEAQLATVLAHEMTHATHRHAVREWRRTTSPWPPASIPSCPGSGRWRRSPACAATRASWRRKPTTRDCGWS
;
A
#
# COMPACT_ATOMS: atom_id res chain seq x y z
N MET A 1 52.51 -26.42 32.08
CA MET A 1 52.20 -26.21 30.65
C MET A 1 50.98 -27.04 30.29
N ARG A 2 49.81 -26.43 30.10
CA ARG A 2 48.67 -27.02 29.38
C ARG A 2 47.57 -25.98 29.15
N THR A 3 47.54 -25.50 27.91
CA THR A 3 46.37 -25.14 27.10
C THR A 3 45.36 -24.12 27.66
N SER A 4 45.70 -22.84 27.49
CA SER A 4 44.72 -21.80 27.18
C SER A 4 44.90 -21.44 25.71
N LEU A 5 43.92 -21.69 24.84
CA LEU A 5 43.75 -20.96 23.57
C LEU A 5 42.47 -21.41 22.85
N ALA A 6 41.82 -20.40 22.25
CA ALA A 6 40.81 -20.46 21.20
C ALA A 6 39.34 -20.63 21.62
N LEU A 7 38.78 -19.58 22.21
CA LEU A 7 37.37 -19.20 22.00
C LEU A 7 37.32 -17.78 21.41
N ALA A 8 37.78 -17.63 20.17
CA ALA A 8 37.66 -16.38 19.42
C ALA A 8 37.22 -16.71 18.00
N GLY A 9 35.92 -16.79 17.77
CA GLY A 9 35.43 -17.12 16.44
C GLY A 9 33.93 -17.34 16.34
N LEU A 10 33.10 -16.40 16.81
CA LEU A 10 31.65 -16.39 16.49
C LEU A 10 31.07 -14.97 16.65
N LEU A 11 31.47 -14.03 15.78
CA LEU A 11 30.85 -12.69 15.69
C LEU A 11 30.71 -12.18 14.24
N ALA A 12 30.48 -13.06 13.27
CA ALA A 12 30.36 -12.63 11.86
C ALA A 12 29.17 -13.26 11.11
N THR A 13 28.11 -13.66 11.81
CA THR A 13 26.87 -14.09 11.15
C THR A 13 25.87 -12.94 11.07
N ALA A 14 25.66 -12.51 9.83
CA ALA A 14 24.42 -11.97 9.29
C ALA A 14 24.10 -10.48 9.51
N CYS A 15 24.88 -9.60 8.88
CA CYS A 15 24.25 -8.53 8.09
C CYS A 15 23.70 -9.13 6.79
N ALA A 16 22.77 -10.08 6.90
CA ALA A 16 21.97 -10.54 5.76
C ALA A 16 20.86 -9.50 5.55
N GLN A 17 21.23 -8.31 5.08
CA GLN A 17 20.24 -7.39 4.53
C GLN A 17 19.67 -8.06 3.29
N THR A 18 18.38 -8.42 3.33
CA THR A 18 17.63 -8.76 2.15
C THR A 18 17.75 -7.59 1.19
N ARG A 19 18.59 -7.75 0.16
CA ARG A 19 18.60 -6.86 -1.01
C ARG A 19 17.32 -7.12 -1.77
N LEU A 20 16.21 -6.57 -1.27
CA LEU A 20 15.00 -6.43 -2.06
C LEU A 20 15.36 -5.46 -3.19
N ALA A 21 15.30 -5.95 -4.43
CA ALA A 21 15.39 -5.06 -5.57
C ALA A 21 14.31 -3.98 -5.43
N PRO A 22 14.63 -2.69 -5.61
CA PRO A 22 13.60 -1.66 -5.62
C PRO A 22 12.57 -2.05 -6.68
N ALA A 23 11.29 -2.01 -6.35
CA ALA A 23 10.19 -2.34 -7.26
C ALA A 23 10.07 -1.35 -8.45
N SER A 24 11.05 -0.47 -8.66
CA SER A 24 11.11 0.52 -9.72
C SER A 24 11.84 -0.02 -10.95
N GLY A 25 11.26 -1.05 -11.59
CA GLY A 25 11.69 -1.48 -12.93
C GLY A 25 11.23 -0.52 -14.03
N ASN A 26 10.17 0.24 -13.77
CA ASN A 26 9.64 1.24 -14.69
C ASN A 26 9.61 2.59 -13.97
N ALA A 27 10.06 3.65 -14.65
CA ALA A 27 9.74 5.02 -14.26
C ALA A 27 8.23 5.11 -14.04
N PHE A 28 7.82 5.81 -12.98
CA PHE A 28 6.42 5.91 -12.63
C PHE A 28 5.61 6.49 -13.78
N ARG A 29 4.78 5.64 -14.38
CA ARG A 29 3.88 6.04 -15.45
C ARG A 29 2.46 5.86 -14.95
N LEU A 30 1.71 6.95 -14.95
CA LEU A 30 0.29 6.91 -14.63
C LEU A 30 -0.43 6.05 -15.68
N GLU A 31 -1.09 4.99 -15.23
CA GLU A 31 -1.91 4.16 -16.12
C GLU A 31 -3.29 4.80 -16.35
N GLU A 32 -3.92 4.47 -17.47
CA GLU A 32 -5.19 5.07 -17.87
C GLU A 32 -6.34 4.79 -16.91
N ASP A 33 -6.37 3.57 -16.37
CA ASP A 33 -7.35 3.12 -15.39
C ASP A 33 -7.13 3.75 -14.01
N GLU A 34 -5.90 4.18 -13.70
CA GLU A 34 -5.56 4.87 -12.44
C GLU A 34 -6.02 6.34 -12.42
N ARG A 35 -6.29 6.95 -13.57
CA ARG A 35 -6.63 8.39 -13.66
C ARG A 35 -7.86 8.77 -12.83
N GLY A 36 -8.82 7.86 -12.68
CA GLY A 36 -9.99 8.07 -11.83
C GLY A 36 -9.61 8.20 -10.34
N LEU A 37 -8.74 7.31 -9.86
CA LEU A 37 -8.25 7.35 -8.47
C LEU A 37 -7.42 8.59 -8.18
N TRP A 38 -6.67 9.06 -9.17
CA TRP A 38 -5.89 10.29 -9.05
C TRP A 38 -6.77 11.52 -8.90
N ARG A 39 -7.82 11.63 -9.72
CA ARG A 39 -8.80 12.71 -9.57
C ARG A 39 -9.44 12.70 -8.18
N GLN A 40 -9.78 11.51 -7.67
CA GLN A 40 -10.31 11.38 -6.31
C GLN A 40 -9.28 11.80 -5.24
N ALA A 41 -8.00 11.50 -5.46
CA ALA A 41 -6.93 11.95 -4.58
C ALA A 41 -6.77 13.48 -4.59
N GLU A 42 -6.82 14.11 -5.76
CA GLU A 42 -6.79 15.57 -5.90
C GLU A 42 -8.00 16.24 -5.23
N GLU A 43 -9.20 15.67 -5.41
CA GLU A 43 -10.40 16.15 -4.72
C GLU A 43 -10.29 15.99 -3.19
N ALA A 44 -9.71 14.88 -2.72
CA ALA A 44 -9.47 14.67 -1.29
C ALA A 44 -8.45 15.67 -0.74
N GLU A 45 -7.35 15.91 -1.46
CA GLU A 45 -6.35 16.92 -1.11
C GLU A 45 -7.00 18.30 -0.99
N ALA A 46 -7.79 18.71 -1.99
CA ALA A 46 -8.52 19.98 -1.97
C ALA A 46 -9.45 20.09 -0.75
N ARG A 47 -10.16 19.00 -0.37
CA ARG A 47 -11.02 18.99 0.83
C ARG A 47 -10.23 19.17 2.12
N PHE A 48 -9.05 18.57 2.24
CA PHE A 48 -8.20 18.77 3.42
C PHE A 48 -7.72 20.22 3.51
N GLU A 49 -7.26 20.79 2.39
CA GLU A 49 -6.77 22.17 2.35
C GLU A 49 -7.90 23.20 2.58
N SER A 50 -9.05 23.04 1.91
CA SER A 50 -10.18 23.97 2.05
C SER A 50 -10.91 23.82 3.40
N GLY A 51 -10.87 22.63 3.99
CA GLY A 51 -11.57 22.32 5.24
C GLY A 51 -10.92 22.89 6.50
N GLY A 52 -9.75 23.54 6.38
CA GLY A 52 -9.00 24.05 7.53
C GLY A 52 -8.50 22.94 8.48
N LEU A 53 -8.52 21.69 8.02
CA LEU A 53 -8.09 20.53 8.80
C LEU A 53 -6.57 20.37 8.77
N VAL A 54 -5.89 20.97 7.80
CA VAL A 54 -4.42 20.94 7.72
C VAL A 54 -3.82 21.78 8.87
N TYR A 55 -2.93 21.16 9.63
CA TYR A 55 -2.10 21.84 10.60
C TYR A 55 -0.94 22.51 9.85
N ALA A 56 -1.15 23.77 9.47
CA ALA A 56 -0.14 24.56 8.76
C ALA A 56 0.96 25.04 9.72
N ASP A 57 2.10 24.35 9.69
CA ASP A 57 3.34 24.75 10.36
C ASP A 57 4.51 24.45 9.41
N ALA A 58 5.11 25.50 8.87
CA ALA A 58 6.18 25.38 7.88
C ALA A 58 7.46 24.74 8.46
N ALA A 59 7.74 24.91 9.75
CA ALA A 59 8.91 24.32 10.38
C ALA A 59 8.72 22.81 10.58
N LEU A 60 7.52 22.41 11.02
CA LEU A 60 7.16 21.00 11.15
C LEU A 60 7.17 20.29 9.79
N GLU A 61 6.56 20.89 8.77
CA GLU A 61 6.55 20.32 7.42
C GLU A 61 7.97 20.16 6.85
N ALA A 62 8.83 21.17 7.02
CA ALA A 62 10.22 21.08 6.60
C ALA A 62 10.99 19.95 7.31
N TYR A 63 10.77 19.77 8.62
CA TYR A 63 11.37 18.68 9.37
C TYR A 63 10.88 17.30 8.89
N LEU A 64 9.57 17.15 8.68
CA LEU A 64 9.00 15.90 8.17
C LEU A 64 9.54 15.56 6.77
N ASP A 65 9.65 16.57 5.90
CA ASP A 65 10.26 16.42 4.59
C ASP A 65 11.73 16.01 4.72
N GLU A 66 12.51 16.60 5.64
CA GLU A 66 13.90 16.19 5.87
C GLU A 66 14.02 14.71 6.31
N VAL A 67 13.18 14.28 7.26
CA VAL A 67 13.12 12.89 7.72
C VAL A 67 12.80 11.96 6.54
N ALA A 68 11.81 12.33 5.71
CA ALA A 68 11.42 11.57 4.54
C ALA A 68 12.54 11.45 3.51
N HIS A 69 13.27 12.54 3.24
CA HIS A 69 14.43 12.54 2.34
C HIS A 69 15.56 11.62 2.85
N ARG A 70 15.76 11.51 4.17
CA ARG A 70 16.79 10.63 4.75
C ARG A 70 16.46 9.15 4.63
N ILE A 71 15.18 8.77 4.73
CA ILE A 71 14.76 7.36 4.70
C ILE A 71 14.48 6.85 3.28
N GLN A 72 14.22 7.75 2.34
CA GLN A 72 13.80 7.38 1.00
C GLN A 72 15.01 7.04 0.09
N PRO A 73 15.02 5.88 -0.58
CA PRO A 73 16.07 5.54 -1.53
C PRO A 73 15.95 6.39 -2.81
N ALA A 74 17.08 6.79 -3.39
CA ALA A 74 17.15 7.69 -4.54
C ALA A 74 16.32 7.19 -5.75
N SER A 75 16.22 5.87 -5.95
CA SER A 75 15.43 5.26 -7.03
C SER A 75 13.92 5.54 -6.92
N VAL A 76 13.42 5.74 -5.70
CA VAL A 76 12.00 5.99 -5.43
C VAL A 76 11.64 7.47 -5.62
N PHE A 77 12.58 8.40 -5.38
CA PHE A 77 12.35 9.84 -5.55
C PHE A 77 12.08 10.23 -7.01
N ALA A 78 12.69 9.53 -7.95
CA ALA A 78 12.45 9.75 -9.39
C ALA A 78 11.04 9.30 -9.84
N ALA A 79 10.35 8.49 -9.03
CA ALA A 79 9.08 7.89 -9.38
C ALA A 79 7.88 8.67 -8.83
N ILE A 80 7.88 9.05 -7.55
CA ILE A 80 6.71 9.68 -6.91
C ILE A 80 7.17 10.89 -6.09
N PRO A 81 6.64 12.10 -6.36
CA PRO A 81 6.92 13.25 -5.53
C PRO A 81 6.13 13.14 -4.21
N PHE A 82 6.81 12.78 -3.12
CA PHE A 82 6.19 12.74 -1.80
C PHE A 82 6.04 14.14 -1.24
N ARG A 83 4.87 14.41 -0.65
CA ARG A 83 4.66 15.58 0.21
C ARG A 83 3.93 15.16 1.46
N ILE A 84 4.45 15.58 2.60
CA ILE A 84 3.88 15.26 3.90
C ILE A 84 3.08 16.44 4.40
N ARG A 85 1.86 16.17 4.87
CA ARG A 85 0.97 17.14 5.51
C ARG A 85 0.50 16.61 6.84
N VAL A 86 0.27 17.51 7.78
CA VAL A 86 -0.28 17.16 9.09
C VAL A 86 -1.74 17.57 9.16
N VAL A 87 -2.60 16.71 9.69
CA VAL A 87 -4.04 16.92 9.84
C VAL A 87 -4.38 17.03 11.32
N ARG A 88 -5.14 18.07 11.67
CA ARG A 88 -5.68 18.33 13.01
C ARG A 88 -6.73 17.28 13.38
N ASN A 89 -6.26 16.16 13.87
CA ASN A 89 -7.10 15.04 14.26
C ASN A 89 -6.43 14.29 15.42
N PRO A 90 -7.13 14.08 16.56
CA PRO A 90 -6.56 13.39 17.71
C PRO A 90 -6.47 11.87 17.53
N TYR A 91 -7.06 11.29 16.48
CA TYR A 91 -6.96 9.86 16.22
C TYR A 91 -5.55 9.45 15.80
N LEU A 92 -5.15 8.25 16.20
CA LEU A 92 -3.87 7.63 15.83
C LEU A 92 -3.97 7.08 14.41
N ASN A 93 -3.72 7.92 13.40
CA ASN A 93 -3.73 7.50 12.01
C ASN A 93 -2.66 8.22 11.18
N ALA A 94 -2.21 7.54 10.13
CA ALA A 94 -1.46 8.09 9.02
C ALA A 94 -1.91 7.35 7.76
N PHE A 95 -1.99 8.05 6.62
CA PHE A 95 -2.36 7.41 5.37
C PHE A 95 -1.75 8.13 4.18
N THR A 96 -1.66 7.41 3.08
CA THR A 96 -1.08 7.92 1.83
C THR A 96 -2.09 7.86 0.69
N LEU A 97 -2.18 8.95 -0.06
CA LEU A 97 -2.98 9.02 -1.27
C LEU A 97 -2.22 8.44 -2.48
N PRO A 98 -2.94 7.94 -3.51
CA PRO A 98 -2.32 7.38 -4.72
C PRO A 98 -1.34 8.31 -5.46
N ASN A 99 -1.49 9.63 -5.29
CA ASN A 99 -0.64 10.66 -5.90
C ASN A 99 0.63 10.98 -5.09
N GLY A 100 0.91 10.27 -3.99
CA GLY A 100 2.12 10.46 -3.18
C GLY A 100 1.99 11.48 -2.05
N ARG A 101 0.79 11.99 -1.77
CA ARG A 101 0.54 12.83 -0.59
C ARG A 101 0.38 11.95 0.64
N ILE A 102 1.16 12.22 1.68
CA ILE A 102 1.09 11.51 2.96
C ILE A 102 0.46 12.45 3.99
N TYR A 103 -0.54 11.97 4.72
CA TYR A 103 -1.21 12.71 5.77
C TYR A 103 -0.97 12.04 7.12
N LEU A 104 -0.44 12.80 8.08
CA LEU A 104 -0.24 12.37 9.46
C LEU A 104 -1.24 13.07 10.36
N HIS A 105 -1.88 12.35 11.26
CA HIS A 105 -2.73 12.97 12.27
C HIS A 105 -1.89 13.54 13.42
N THR A 106 -2.31 14.68 13.95
CA THR A 106 -1.68 15.28 15.15
C THR A 106 -1.66 14.32 16.33
N GLY A 107 -2.67 13.45 16.48
CA GLY A 107 -2.69 12.42 17.52
C GLY A 107 -1.58 11.39 17.37
N MET A 108 -1.26 10.99 16.13
CA MET A 108 -0.15 10.08 15.85
C MET A 108 1.19 10.72 16.23
N LEU A 109 1.42 11.98 15.83
CA LEU A 109 2.64 12.71 16.18
C LEU A 109 2.79 12.88 17.70
N ALA A 110 1.70 13.20 18.41
CA ALA A 110 1.72 13.36 19.86
C ALA A 110 2.04 12.06 20.62
N ARG A 111 1.90 10.90 19.98
CA ARG A 111 2.14 9.59 20.60
C ARG A 111 3.54 9.04 20.33
N MET A 112 4.28 9.62 19.37
CA MET A 112 5.62 9.19 19.01
C MET A 112 6.65 9.69 20.02
N ASP A 113 7.45 8.77 20.56
CA ASP A 113 8.46 9.09 21.57
C ASP A 113 9.82 9.48 20.95
N ASN A 114 10.05 9.10 19.69
CA ASN A 114 11.31 9.34 19.00
C ASN A 114 11.14 9.38 17.46
N GLU A 115 12.16 9.92 16.80
CA GLU A 115 12.19 10.05 15.34
C GLU A 115 12.23 8.69 14.62
N ALA A 116 12.77 7.64 15.24
CA ALA A 116 12.80 6.31 14.61
C ALA A 116 11.39 5.72 14.44
N GLN A 117 10.47 5.98 15.37
CA GLN A 117 9.06 5.62 15.25
C GLN A 117 8.39 6.40 14.10
N LEU A 118 8.66 7.71 14.03
CA LEU A 118 8.19 8.55 12.92
C LEU A 118 8.68 8.02 11.56
N ALA A 119 9.99 7.77 11.44
CA ALA A 119 10.62 7.22 10.25
C ALA A 119 10.00 5.87 9.84
N THR A 120 9.67 5.02 10.82
CA THR A 120 9.02 3.71 10.56
C THR A 120 7.63 3.89 9.95
N VAL A 121 6.81 4.78 10.51
CA VAL A 121 5.47 5.07 9.99
C VAL A 121 5.55 5.70 8.60
N LEU A 122 6.44 6.68 8.41
CA LEU A 122 6.64 7.31 7.09
C LEU A 122 7.10 6.29 6.05
N ALA A 123 8.05 5.41 6.38
CA ALA A 123 8.51 4.36 5.47
C ALA A 123 7.39 3.36 5.12
N HIS A 124 6.55 2.99 6.10
CA HIS A 124 5.38 2.15 5.88
C HIS A 124 4.42 2.80 4.87
N GLU A 125 4.09 4.06 5.09
CA GLU A 125 3.21 4.87 4.25
C GLU A 125 3.75 5.07 2.82
N MET A 126 5.04 5.38 2.68
CA MET A 126 5.71 5.46 1.39
C MET A 126 5.66 4.13 0.63
N THR A 127 5.72 3.00 1.33
CA THR A 127 5.59 1.66 0.73
C THR A 127 4.21 1.47 0.10
N HIS A 128 3.14 2.00 0.71
CA HIS A 128 1.80 1.95 0.11
C HIS A 128 1.71 2.66 -1.23
N ALA A 129 2.30 3.86 -1.35
CA ALA A 129 2.34 4.61 -2.60
C ALA A 129 3.24 3.95 -3.65
N THR A 130 4.47 3.60 -3.29
CA THR A 130 5.45 3.01 -4.23
C THR A 130 4.97 1.69 -4.80
N HIS A 131 4.34 0.85 -3.98
CA HIS A 131 3.77 -0.41 -4.42
C HIS A 131 2.34 -0.27 -4.93
N ARG A 132 1.76 0.93 -5.05
CA ARG A 132 0.40 1.16 -5.56
C ARG A 132 -0.66 0.29 -4.87
N HIS A 133 -0.58 0.16 -3.54
CA HIS A 133 -1.52 -0.67 -2.77
C HIS A 133 -2.98 -0.25 -3.01
N ALA A 134 -3.27 1.05 -2.99
CA ALA A 134 -4.60 1.58 -3.26
C ALA A 134 -5.12 1.21 -4.66
N VAL A 135 -4.27 1.29 -5.69
CA VAL A 135 -4.65 0.91 -7.06
C VAL A 135 -4.92 -0.59 -7.15
N ARG A 136 -4.04 -1.42 -6.57
CA ARG A 136 -4.24 -2.87 -6.57
C ARG A 136 -5.54 -3.26 -5.89
N GLU A 137 -5.86 -2.61 -4.77
CA GLU A 137 -7.10 -2.88 -4.04
C GLU A 137 -8.33 -2.40 -4.81
N TRP A 138 -8.27 -1.19 -5.39
CA TRP A 138 -9.32 -0.70 -6.29
C TRP A 138 -9.53 -1.64 -7.48
N ARG A 139 -8.46 -2.15 -8.11
CA ARG A 139 -8.56 -3.13 -9.19
C ARG A 139 -9.19 -4.43 -8.73
N ARG A 140 -8.90 -4.92 -7.53
CA ARG A 140 -9.51 -6.15 -6.99
C ARG A 140 -11.00 -5.99 -6.75
N THR A 141 -11.40 -4.87 -6.18
CA THR A 141 -12.80 -4.58 -5.82
C THR A 141 -13.64 -4.14 -7.02
N THR A 142 -13.03 -3.40 -7.96
CA THR A 142 -13.65 -2.88 -9.17
C THR A 142 -13.51 -3.82 -10.35
N SER A 143 -12.64 -4.84 -10.27
CA SER A 143 -12.53 -5.89 -11.28
C SER A 143 -13.94 -6.38 -11.55
N PRO A 144 -14.46 -6.20 -12.77
CA PRO A 144 -15.61 -6.95 -13.17
C PRO A 144 -15.14 -8.41 -13.03
N TRP A 145 -15.74 -9.14 -12.09
CA TRP A 145 -15.97 -10.57 -12.29
C TRP A 145 -16.27 -10.78 -13.78
N PRO A 146 -15.68 -11.80 -14.45
CA PRO A 146 -15.54 -11.83 -15.92
C PRO A 146 -16.81 -11.32 -16.60
N PRO A 147 -16.67 -10.50 -17.65
CA PRO A 147 -17.80 -9.79 -18.25
C PRO A 147 -18.98 -10.73 -18.37
N ALA A 148 -20.17 -10.22 -18.06
CA ALA A 148 -21.44 -10.92 -18.19
C ALA A 148 -21.76 -11.39 -19.62
N SER A 149 -20.76 -11.59 -20.48
CA SER A 149 -20.74 -12.65 -21.49
C SER A 149 -20.48 -14.02 -20.83
N ILE A 150 -21.18 -14.36 -19.76
CA ILE A 150 -21.81 -15.68 -19.77
C ILE A 150 -22.76 -15.56 -20.96
N PRO A 151 -22.59 -16.35 -22.05
CA PRO A 151 -23.62 -16.40 -23.07
C PRO A 151 -24.89 -16.71 -22.32
N SER A 152 -25.81 -15.74 -22.24
CA SER A 152 -27.11 -15.91 -21.62
C SER A 152 -27.67 -17.16 -22.28
N CYS A 153 -27.73 -18.28 -21.53
CA CYS A 153 -28.26 -19.53 -22.03
C CYS A 153 -29.63 -19.19 -22.60
N PRO A 154 -29.83 -19.21 -23.94
CA PRO A 154 -31.10 -18.84 -24.50
C PRO A 154 -32.09 -19.86 -23.98
N GLY A 155 -33.10 -19.38 -23.26
CA GLY A 155 -34.18 -20.21 -22.74
C GLY A 155 -34.98 -20.77 -23.91
N SER A 156 -34.53 -21.89 -24.49
CA SER A 156 -35.35 -22.76 -25.32
C SER A 156 -34.69 -24.15 -25.46
N GLY A 157 -34.98 -25.01 -24.47
CA GLY A 157 -35.48 -26.37 -24.72
C GLY A 157 -34.63 -27.45 -25.39
N ARG A 158 -33.45 -27.21 -25.99
CA ARG A 158 -32.81 -28.26 -26.83
C ARG A 158 -31.33 -28.59 -26.59
N TRP A 159 -30.68 -28.06 -25.55
CA TRP A 159 -29.23 -28.30 -25.33
C TRP A 159 -28.86 -28.99 -24.01
N ARG A 160 -29.83 -29.63 -23.33
CA ARG A 160 -29.62 -30.29 -22.01
C ARG A 160 -28.71 -31.53 -22.03
N ARG A 161 -28.05 -31.85 -23.15
CA ARG A 161 -27.20 -33.05 -23.34
C ARG A 161 -25.83 -32.77 -23.97
N SER A 162 -25.35 -31.53 -23.98
CA SER A 162 -23.96 -31.26 -24.39
C SER A 162 -22.97 -31.51 -23.25
N PRO A 163 -21.85 -32.23 -23.48
CA PRO A 163 -20.85 -32.54 -22.44
C PRO A 163 -20.23 -31.27 -21.82
N ALA A 164 -20.21 -30.15 -22.54
CA ALA A 164 -19.76 -28.85 -22.04
C ALA A 164 -20.58 -28.30 -20.86
N CYS A 165 -21.86 -28.66 -20.74
CA CYS A 165 -22.73 -28.18 -19.64
C CYS A 165 -22.66 -29.08 -18.39
N ALA A 166 -22.13 -30.30 -18.49
CA ALA A 166 -21.97 -31.21 -17.37
C ALA A 166 -20.76 -30.85 -16.48
N ALA A 167 -19.70 -30.30 -17.09
CA ALA A 167 -18.48 -29.90 -16.39
C ALA A 167 -18.71 -28.77 -15.36
N THR A 168 -19.71 -27.90 -15.60
CA THR A 168 -20.03 -26.77 -14.72
C THR A 168 -20.79 -27.15 -13.46
N ARG A 169 -21.35 -28.37 -13.34
CA ARG A 169 -21.98 -28.82 -12.08
C ARG A 169 -20.98 -29.37 -11.07
N ALA A 170 -19.82 -29.86 -11.51
CA ALA A 170 -18.85 -30.52 -10.64
C ALA A 170 -18.01 -29.53 -9.80
N SER A 171 -17.82 -28.29 -10.27
CA SER A 171 -17.06 -27.26 -9.55
C SER A 171 -17.86 -26.54 -8.46
N TRP A 172 -19.19 -26.59 -8.51
CA TRP A 172 -20.09 -25.94 -7.55
C TRP A 172 -20.27 -26.68 -6.22
N ARG A 173 -19.50 -27.75 -5.97
CA ARG A 173 -19.57 -28.56 -4.73
C ARG A 173 -18.36 -28.42 -3.81
N ARG A 174 -17.61 -27.31 -3.90
CA ARG A 174 -16.64 -26.91 -2.87
C ARG A 174 -16.83 -25.44 -2.52
N LYS A 175 -17.81 -25.15 -1.66
CA LYS A 175 -17.74 -23.94 -0.84
C LYS A 175 -16.71 -24.23 0.26
N PRO A 176 -15.61 -23.48 0.40
CA PRO A 176 -14.94 -23.41 1.69
C PRO A 176 -15.91 -22.71 2.64
N THR A 177 -16.25 -23.41 3.71
CA THR A 177 -17.03 -22.88 4.82
C THR A 177 -16.35 -21.63 5.37
N THR A 178 -17.14 -20.58 5.60
CA THR A 178 -16.77 -19.36 6.30
C THR A 178 -16.26 -19.70 7.70
N ARG A 179 -14.95 -19.74 7.86
CA ARG A 179 -14.21 -19.46 9.08
C ARG A 179 -12.88 -18.87 8.62
N ASP A 180 -12.75 -17.55 8.74
CA ASP A 180 -11.65 -16.99 9.51
C ASP A 180 -11.90 -15.50 9.72
N CYS A 181 -12.13 -15.19 11.00
CA CYS A 181 -11.96 -13.87 11.57
C CYS A 181 -10.48 -13.47 11.44
N GLY A 182 -10.19 -12.21 11.18
CA GLY A 182 -8.82 -11.72 11.29
C GLY A 182 -8.68 -10.31 10.77
N TRP A 183 -8.51 -9.37 11.69
CA TRP A 183 -8.10 -8.00 11.43
C TRP A 183 -6.82 -7.95 10.59
N SER A 184 -6.74 -6.97 9.70
CA SER A 184 -5.51 -6.23 9.36
C SER A 184 -5.93 -4.88 8.82
#